data_AF-A0AA50H806-F1
#
_entry.id   AF-A0AA50H806-F1
#
_cell.length_a   1.000
_cell.length_b   1.000
_cell.length_c   1.000
_cell.angle_alpha   90.00
_cell.angle_beta   90.00
_cell.angle_gamma   90.00
#
_symmetry.space_group_name_H-M   'P 1'
#
loop_
_entity.id
_entity.type
_entity.pdbx_description
1 polymer ?
#
loop_
_entity_poly.entity_id
_entity_poly.type
_entity_poly.pdbx_seq_one_letter_code
_entity_poly.pdbx_strand_id
1 'polypeptide(L)' 'MTHHIDNHQLGKTQSRAVIDVAAHCQKIGVDKAQERKLLTLLGRFASRHELQMNIKRHPENLR' A
#
# COMPACT_ATOMS: atom_id res chain seq x y z
N MET A 1 29.24 -4.21 22.79
CA MET A 1 29.28 -3.32 21.60
C MET A 1 27.85 -3.09 21.16
N THR A 2 27.25 -2.02 21.65
CA THR A 2 25.82 -1.71 21.45
C THR A 2 25.67 -0.99 20.11
N HIS A 3 25.01 -1.62 19.14
CA HIS A 3 24.71 -1.02 17.85
C HIS A 3 23.67 0.10 18.05
N HIS A 4 24.11 1.36 17.93
CA HIS A 4 23.20 2.49 17.82
C HIS A 4 22.54 2.43 16.45
N ILE A 5 21.22 2.20 16.42
CA ILE A 5 20.45 2.35 15.19
C ILE A 5 20.24 3.85 14.99
N ASP A 6 20.95 4.43 14.03
CA ASP A 6 20.80 5.82 13.62
C ASP A 6 19.38 6.06 13.08
N ASN A 7 18.54 6.73 13.87
CA ASN A 7 17.19 7.18 13.46
C ASN A 7 17.21 8.35 12.45
N HIS A 8 18.37 8.73 11.92
CA HIS A 8 18.57 9.91 11.07
C HIS A 8 18.12 9.70 9.60
N GLN A 9 17.32 8.67 9.31
CA GLN A 9 16.68 8.46 8.00
C GLN A 9 15.17 8.71 8.00
N LEU A 10 14.59 9.17 9.11
CA LEU A 10 13.17 9.53 9.23
C LEU A 10 12.82 10.92 8.66
N GLY A 11 13.79 11.63 8.07
CA GLY A 11 13.68 13.04 7.68
C GLY A 11 13.60 13.35 6.18
N LYS A 12 13.45 12.35 5.30
CA LYS A 12 13.11 12.66 3.90
C LYS A 12 11.61 12.71 3.77
N THR A 13 11.09 13.92 3.75
CA THR A 13 9.78 14.32 3.22
C THR A 13 9.66 13.83 1.78
N GLN A 14 9.54 12.52 1.58
CA GLN A 14 9.00 11.97 0.37
C GLN A 14 7.56 12.44 0.39
N SER A 15 7.25 13.47 -0.38
CA SER A 15 5.88 13.81 -0.79
C SER A 15 5.23 12.50 -1.17
N ARG A 16 4.46 11.93 -0.24
CA ARG A 16 4.11 10.51 -0.27
C ARG A 16 3.20 10.39 -1.48
N ALA A 17 3.73 9.89 -2.59
CA ALA A 17 3.01 9.89 -3.85
C ALA A 17 1.68 9.17 -3.62
N VAL A 18 0.60 9.95 -3.60
CA VAL A 18 -0.75 9.46 -3.42
C VAL A 18 -1.19 8.92 -4.77
N ILE A 19 -1.65 7.68 -4.75
CA ILE A 19 -2.03 6.94 -5.94
C ILE A 19 -3.55 6.77 -5.88
N ASP A 20 -4.22 7.07 -6.99
CA ASP A 20 -5.63 6.74 -7.17
C ASP A 20 -5.80 5.22 -7.12
N VAL A 21 -6.54 4.74 -6.12
CA VAL A 21 -6.70 3.31 -5.83
C VAL A 21 -7.33 2.59 -7.01
N ALA A 22 -8.35 3.18 -7.65
CA ALA A 22 -9.06 2.57 -8.77
C ALA A 22 -8.16 2.48 -10.01
N ALA A 23 -7.46 3.58 -10.35
CA ALA A 23 -6.54 3.59 -11.48
C ALA A 23 -5.40 2.57 -11.30
N HIS A 24 -4.92 2.41 -10.06
CA HIS A 24 -3.90 1.42 -9.76
C HIS A 24 -4.42 -0.01 -9.87
N CYS A 25 -5.62 -0.29 -9.34
CA CYS A 25 -6.25 -1.60 -9.44
C CYS A 25 -6.51 -2.00 -10.90
N GLN A 26 -6.99 -1.07 -11.72
CA GLN A 26 -7.19 -1.30 -13.16
C GLN A 26 -5.87 -1.60 -13.88
N LYS A 27 -4.78 -0.87 -13.55
CA LYS A 27 -3.47 -1.07 -14.17
C LYS A 27 -2.87 -2.46 -13.91
N ILE A 28 -3.10 -3.01 -12.72
CA ILE A 28 -2.51 -4.30 -12.32
C ILE A 28 -3.50 -5.48 -12.45
N GLY A 29 -4.73 -5.24 -12.90
CA GLY A 29 -5.74 -6.26 -13.13
C GLY A 29 -6.33 -6.86 -11.85
N VAL A 30 -6.53 -6.05 -10.80
CA VAL A 30 -7.22 -6.51 -9.57
C VAL A 30 -8.70 -6.71 -9.82
N ASP A 31 -9.29 -7.74 -9.21
CA ASP A 31 -10.73 -7.98 -9.24
C ASP A 31 -11.53 -6.80 -8.65
N LYS A 32 -12.73 -6.56 -9.19
CA LYS A 32 -13.59 -5.44 -8.77
C LYS A 32 -14.01 -5.54 -7.29
N ALA A 33 -14.14 -6.73 -6.71
CA ALA A 33 -14.44 -6.89 -5.29
C ALA A 33 -13.27 -6.43 -4.42
N GLN A 34 -12.04 -6.72 -4.83
CA GLN A 34 -10.84 -6.22 -4.16
C GLN A 34 -10.67 -4.71 -4.34
N GLU A 35 -10.93 -4.17 -5.52
CA GLU A 35 -10.91 -2.71 -5.75
C GLU A 35 -11.87 -2.00 -4.80
N ARG A 36 -13.13 -2.47 -4.70
CA ARG A 36 -14.11 -1.93 -3.75
C ARG A 36 -13.63 -2.02 -2.30
N LYS A 37 -13.05 -3.16 -1.91
CA LYS A 37 -12.50 -3.33 -0.55
C LYS A 37 -11.36 -2.34 -0.27
N LEU A 38 -10.46 -2.14 -1.23
CA LEU A 38 -9.36 -1.18 -1.11
C LEU A 38 -9.86 0.26 -1.05
N LEU A 39 -10.88 0.62 -1.84
CA LEU A 39 -11.53 1.93 -1.76
C LEU A 39 -12.21 2.16 -0.41
N THR A 40 -12.85 1.13 0.17
CA THR A 40 -13.45 1.23 1.52
C THR A 40 -12.39 1.37 2.62
N LEU A 41 -11.28 0.64 2.52
CA LEU A 41 -10.24 0.62 3.56
C LEU A 41 -9.31 1.84 3.51
N LEU A 42 -8.92 2.26 2.30
CA LEU A 42 -7.88 3.28 2.09
C LEU A 42 -8.44 4.60 1.57
N GLY A 43 -9.69 4.62 1.09
CA GLY A 43 -10.28 5.76 0.41
C GLY A 43 -9.89 5.85 -1.07
N ARG A 44 -10.18 6.99 -1.70
CA ARG A 44 -9.91 7.20 -3.14
C ARG A 44 -8.42 7.24 -3.46
N PHE A 45 -7.62 7.77 -2.55
CA PHE A 45 -6.19 7.96 -2.72
C PHE A 45 -5.45 7.30 -1.56
N ALA A 46 -4.42 6.54 -1.89
CA ALA A 46 -3.61 5.82 -0.92
C ALA A 46 -2.13 5.91 -1.28
N SER A 47 -1.24 5.80 -0.30
CA SER A 47 0.18 5.68 -0.60
C SER A 47 0.51 4.34 -1.25
N ARG A 48 1.60 4.30 -2.01
CA ARG A 48 2.14 3.06 -2.57
C ARG A 48 2.33 1.95 -1.52
N HIS A 49 2.74 2.32 -0.31
CA HIS A 49 2.95 1.38 0.78
C HIS A 49 1.63 0.75 1.24
N GLU A 50 0.60 1.58 1.47
CA GLU A 50 -0.73 1.11 1.88
C GLU A 50 -1.34 0.18 0.83
N LEU A 51 -1.24 0.53 -0.45
CA LEU A 51 -1.69 -0.31 -1.55
C LEU A 51 -0.94 -1.66 -1.55
N GLN A 52 0.39 -1.65 -1.45
CA GLN A 52 1.17 -2.89 -1.45
C GLN A 52 0.83 -3.83 -0.30
N MET A 53 0.59 -3.30 0.90
CA MET A 53 0.24 -4.12 2.05
C MET A 53 -1.17 -4.73 1.95
N ASN A 54 -2.11 -4.02 1.31
CA ASN A 54 -3.49 -4.49 1.22
C ASN A 54 -3.76 -5.34 -0.04
N ILE A 55 -3.09 -5.06 -1.17
CA ILE A 55 -3.20 -5.87 -2.41
C ILE A 55 -2.57 -7.26 -2.22
N LYS A 56 -1.42 -7.35 -1.52
CA LYS A 56 -0.74 -8.62 -1.25
C LYS A 56 -1.45 -9.51 -0.22
N ARG A 57 -2.43 -8.99 0.51
CA ARG A 57 -3.27 -9.78 1.44
C ARG A 57 -4.35 -10.55 0.67
N HIS A 58 -3.92 -11.32 -0.31
CA HIS A 58 -4.58 -12.53 -0.75
C HIS A 58 -3.76 -13.74 -0.28
N PRO A 59 -3.90 -14.16 0.99
CA PRO A 59 -3.60 -15.53 1.37
C PRO A 59 -4.79 -16.40 0.96
N GLU A 60 -5.11 -16.48 -0.32
CA GLU A 60 -5.99 -17.54 -0.79
C GLU A 60 -5.08 -18.75 -1.05
N ASN A 61 -5.16 -19.74 -0.16
CA ASN A 61 -4.45 -21.02 -0.12
C ASN A 61 -3.12 -21.10 0.67
N LEU A 62 -3.09 -20.62 1.92
CA LEU A 62 -2.30 -21.32 2.96
C LEU A 62 -3.25 -22.02 3.94
N ARG A 63 -4.13 -22.87 3.41
CA ARG A 63 -4.57 -24.16 3.96
C ARG A 63 -5.72 -24.73 3.15
#